data_AF-A0A956BHT7-F1
#
_entry.id   AF-A0A956BHT7-F1
#
_cell.length_a   1.000
_cell.length_b   1.000
_cell.length_c   1.000
_cell.angle_alpha   90.00
_cell.angle_beta   90.00
_cell.angle_gamma   90.00
#
_symmetry.space_group_name_H-M   'P 1'
#
loop_
_entity.id
_entity.type
_entity.pdbx_description
1 polymer ?
#
loop_
_entity_poly.entity_id
_entity_poly.type
_entity_poly.pdbx_seq_one_letter_code
_entity_poly.pdbx_strand_id
1 'polypeptide(L)'
;WRPTEYGRVMGQYSLIDFRGGPREIPPRFVFGCNFSIRKGFLRQVGGFHPDGEPEHRLRFRGDGETSVSDAVSARGMKALFHPDASVLHTVTSGRLSWQYLYKRAYAQGVSDSYTLTRRIGHRSYRKRLRNRLHHAAFLAREWIGSARGSEDPVSGILRRGHFAGFEFHQRAMDEDPALLEWVLKPSYLP
;
A
#
# COMPACT_ATOMS: atom_id res chain seq x y z
N TRP A 1 2.51 6.02 16.79
CA TRP A 1 1.08 6.02 16.44
C TRP A 1 0.78 7.30 15.68
N ARG A 2 -0.03 7.24 14.62
CA ARG A 2 -0.50 8.43 13.91
C ARG A 2 -1.95 8.72 14.32
N PRO A 3 -2.28 9.93 14.76
CA PRO A 3 -3.65 10.30 15.12
C PRO A 3 -4.54 10.39 13.87
N THR A 4 -5.83 10.15 14.06
CA THR A 4 -6.91 10.26 13.06
C THR A 4 -8.17 10.76 13.77
N GLU A 5 -9.19 11.20 13.02
CA GLU A 5 -10.50 11.55 13.61
C GLU A 5 -11.21 10.37 14.29
N TYR A 6 -10.83 9.12 13.97
CA TYR A 6 -11.43 7.90 14.49
C TYR A 6 -10.70 7.33 15.71
N GLY A 7 -9.52 7.86 16.06
CA GLY A 7 -8.60 7.29 17.05
C GLY A 7 -7.16 7.34 16.54
N ARG A 8 -6.45 6.21 16.56
CA ARG A 8 -5.05 6.15 16.12
C ARG A 8 -4.74 4.92 15.30
N VAL A 9 -3.77 5.05 14.40
CA VAL A 9 -3.30 3.96 13.52
C VAL A 9 -1.79 3.84 13.54
N MET A 10 -1.27 2.65 13.26
CA MET A 10 0.16 2.39 13.08
C MET A 10 0.34 1.36 11.96
N GLY A 11 0.34 1.83 10.72
CA GLY A 11 0.31 0.98 9.52
C GLY A 11 1.53 0.08 9.37
N GLN A 12 2.69 0.45 9.92
CA GLN A 12 3.92 -0.36 9.90
C GLN A 12 3.72 -1.74 10.58
N TYR A 13 2.76 -1.81 11.50
CA TYR A 13 2.42 -3.02 12.25
C TYR A 13 0.96 -3.42 12.10
N SER A 14 0.25 -2.85 11.12
CA SER A 14 -1.17 -3.12 10.86
C SER A 14 -2.07 -2.92 12.09
N LEU A 15 -1.77 -1.92 12.93
CA LEU A 15 -2.54 -1.64 14.13
C LEU A 15 -3.53 -0.50 13.90
N ILE A 16 -4.75 -0.71 14.38
CA ILE A 16 -5.82 0.28 14.44
C ILE A 16 -6.37 0.26 15.85
N ASP A 17 -6.54 1.44 16.43
CA ASP A 17 -7.11 1.63 17.76
C ASP A 17 -8.13 2.77 17.67
N PHE A 18 -9.29 2.44 17.09
CA PHE A 18 -10.43 3.33 16.97
C PHE A 18 -11.31 3.27 18.23
N ARG A 19 -12.04 4.34 18.52
CA ARG A 19 -12.80 4.52 19.76
C ARG A 19 -14.28 4.71 19.49
N GLY A 20 -15.15 4.22 20.37
CA GLY A 20 -16.62 4.40 20.35
C GLY A 20 -17.36 3.35 19.50
N GLY A 21 -18.61 3.65 19.14
CA GLY A 21 -19.52 2.73 18.44
C GLY A 21 -19.29 2.55 16.93
N PRO A 22 -20.15 1.71 16.29
CA PRO A 22 -20.11 1.46 14.85
C PRO A 22 -20.22 2.74 14.02
N ARG A 23 -19.39 2.88 12.98
CA ARG A 23 -19.38 4.07 12.12
C ARG A 23 -18.75 3.83 10.76
N GLU A 24 -19.04 4.71 9.83
CA GLU A 24 -18.34 4.75 8.54
C GLU A 24 -16.91 5.26 8.71
N ILE A 25 -15.98 4.61 8.00
CA ILE A 25 -14.56 4.97 7.96
C ILE A 25 -14.10 4.97 6.50
N PRO A 26 -13.03 5.71 6.16
CA PRO A 26 -12.36 5.59 4.87
C PRO A 26 -12.01 4.12 4.56
N PRO A 27 -12.33 3.59 3.36
CA PRO A 27 -12.06 2.20 3.01
C PRO A 27 -10.59 1.79 3.15
N ARG A 28 -9.65 2.73 3.03
CA ARG A 28 -8.21 2.49 3.25
C ARG A 28 -7.82 2.22 4.71
N PHE A 29 -8.72 2.40 5.67
CA PHE A 29 -8.51 1.96 7.05
C PHE A 29 -8.97 0.51 7.30
N VAL A 30 -9.49 -0.21 6.31
CA VAL A 30 -9.76 -1.65 6.45
C VAL A 30 -8.51 -2.41 6.02
N PHE A 31 -7.68 -2.83 6.97
CA PHE A 31 -6.46 -3.61 6.70
C PHE A 31 -6.77 -5.09 6.50
N GLY A 32 -6.03 -5.75 5.60
CA GLY A 32 -6.23 -7.16 5.24
C GLY A 32 -6.25 -8.15 6.42
N CYS A 33 -5.60 -7.82 7.54
CA CYS A 33 -5.58 -8.67 8.74
C CYS A 33 -6.90 -8.71 9.53
N ASN A 34 -7.87 -7.84 9.22
CA ASN A 34 -9.23 -7.89 9.75
C ASN A 34 -10.22 -7.28 8.74
N PHE A 35 -10.34 -7.93 7.57
CA PHE A 35 -11.04 -7.41 6.40
C PHE A 35 -12.23 -8.30 6.03
N SER A 36 -13.40 -7.70 5.84
CA SER A 36 -14.61 -8.38 5.35
C SER A 36 -15.21 -7.62 4.19
N ILE A 37 -15.55 -8.34 3.12
CA ILE A 37 -16.14 -7.76 1.91
C ILE A 37 -17.12 -8.70 1.24
N ARG A 38 -18.10 -8.14 0.55
CA ARG A 38 -19.04 -8.91 -0.27
C ARG A 38 -18.30 -9.59 -1.42
N LYS A 39 -18.35 -10.92 -1.48
CA LYS A 39 -17.74 -11.73 -2.54
C LYS A 39 -18.13 -11.26 -3.95
N GLY A 40 -19.41 -10.92 -4.16
CA GLY A 40 -19.90 -10.43 -5.45
C GLY A 40 -19.20 -9.13 -5.89
N PHE A 41 -19.06 -8.18 -4.97
CA PHE A 41 -18.33 -6.93 -5.24
C PHE A 41 -16.84 -7.19 -5.49
N LEU A 42 -16.20 -8.04 -4.67
CA LEU A 42 -14.79 -8.39 -4.84
C LEU A 42 -14.52 -8.99 -6.23
N ARG A 43 -15.39 -9.89 -6.70
CA ARG A 43 -15.31 -10.44 -8.07
C ARG A 43 -15.54 -9.36 -9.14
N GLN A 44 -16.49 -8.45 -8.92
CA GLN A 44 -16.79 -7.36 -9.84
C GLN A 44 -15.63 -6.37 -10.02
N VAL A 45 -14.78 -6.17 -9.01
CA VAL A 45 -13.60 -5.30 -9.10
C VAL A 45 -12.33 -6.03 -9.57
N GLY A 46 -12.42 -7.32 -9.89
CA GLY A 46 -11.26 -8.09 -10.36
C GLY A 46 -10.39 -8.68 -9.24
N GLY A 47 -10.92 -8.76 -8.02
CA GLY A 47 -10.24 -9.36 -6.87
C GLY A 47 -9.19 -8.45 -6.24
N PHE A 48 -8.39 -9.03 -5.35
CA PHE A 48 -7.20 -8.38 -4.82
C PHE A 48 -6.09 -8.41 -5.87
N HIS A 49 -5.31 -7.34 -5.95
CA HIS A 49 -4.03 -7.39 -6.66
C HIS A 49 -3.01 -8.23 -5.87
N PRO A 50 -1.90 -8.66 -6.48
CA PRO A 50 -0.90 -9.47 -5.80
C PRO A 50 -0.40 -8.80 -4.52
N ASP A 51 -0.30 -9.56 -3.45
CA ASP A 51 0.24 -9.12 -2.16
C ASP A 51 0.83 -10.33 -1.41
N GLY A 52 1.65 -10.08 -0.40
CA GLY A 52 2.24 -11.11 0.44
C GLY A 52 3.33 -11.94 -0.23
N GLU A 53 3.91 -11.47 -1.34
CA GLU A 53 4.97 -12.18 -2.05
C GLU A 53 6.21 -12.40 -1.15
N PRO A 54 6.85 -13.59 -1.22
CA PRO A 54 8.12 -13.83 -0.55
C PRO A 54 9.23 -12.95 -1.13
N GLU A 55 10.32 -12.76 -0.37
CA GLU A 55 11.40 -11.81 -0.70
C GLU A 55 11.98 -12.02 -2.11
N HIS A 56 12.17 -13.28 -2.53
CA HIS A 56 12.70 -13.62 -3.86
C HIS A 56 11.73 -13.33 -5.03
N ARG A 57 10.44 -13.11 -4.74
CA ARG A 57 9.39 -12.77 -5.72
C ARG A 57 8.85 -11.36 -5.52
N LEU A 58 9.50 -10.55 -4.69
CA LEU A 58 8.98 -9.25 -4.29
C LEU A 58 8.72 -8.32 -5.49
N ARG A 59 9.46 -8.50 -6.59
CA ARG A 59 9.22 -7.77 -7.85
C ARG A 59 7.81 -7.95 -8.43
N PHE A 60 7.09 -9.02 -8.09
CA PHE A 60 5.72 -9.28 -8.55
C PHE A 60 4.63 -8.75 -7.62
N ARG A 61 5.01 -8.17 -6.48
CA ARG A 61 4.09 -7.60 -5.49
C ARG A 61 3.31 -6.42 -6.09
N GLY A 62 2.01 -6.39 -5.81
CA GLY A 62 1.11 -5.28 -6.12
C GLY A 62 0.70 -4.47 -4.90
N ASP A 63 -0.45 -3.81 -4.98
CA ASP A 63 -1.02 -2.94 -3.94
C ASP A 63 -2.12 -3.61 -3.09
N GLY A 64 -2.33 -4.92 -3.27
CA GLY A 64 -3.16 -5.76 -2.41
C GLY A 64 -4.60 -5.30 -2.27
N GLU A 65 -5.05 -5.12 -1.02
CA GLU A 65 -6.38 -4.62 -0.69
C GLU A 65 -6.60 -3.14 -1.04
N THR A 66 -5.53 -2.37 -1.28
CA THR A 66 -5.63 -0.93 -1.55
C THR A 66 -6.47 -0.65 -2.79
N SER A 67 -6.29 -1.44 -3.86
CA SER A 67 -7.06 -1.29 -5.10
C SER A 67 -8.55 -1.56 -4.90
N VAL A 68 -8.89 -2.51 -4.01
CA VAL A 68 -10.27 -2.82 -3.64
C VAL A 68 -10.87 -1.68 -2.83
N SER A 69 -10.13 -1.15 -1.85
CA SER A 69 -10.56 0.02 -1.07
C SER A 69 -10.77 1.26 -1.95
N ASP A 70 -9.90 1.48 -2.93
CA ASP A 70 -10.05 2.58 -3.90
C ASP A 70 -11.30 2.37 -4.79
N ALA A 71 -11.59 1.14 -5.20
CA ALA A 71 -12.79 0.83 -5.96
C ALA A 71 -14.08 1.02 -5.15
N VAL A 72 -14.05 0.74 -3.84
CA VAL A 72 -15.16 1.05 -2.90
C VAL A 72 -15.39 2.56 -2.88
N SER A 73 -14.34 3.36 -2.67
CA SER A 73 -14.43 4.83 -2.67
C SER A 73 -14.93 5.38 -4.02
N ALA A 74 -14.40 4.90 -5.15
CA ALA A 74 -14.77 5.38 -6.48
C ALA A 74 -16.24 5.12 -6.84
N ARG A 75 -16.88 4.12 -6.22
CA ARG A 75 -18.30 3.79 -6.42
C ARG A 75 -19.22 4.40 -5.36
N GLY A 76 -18.71 5.29 -4.50
CA GLY A 76 -19.48 5.88 -3.41
C GLY A 76 -19.96 4.85 -2.38
N MET A 77 -19.31 3.70 -2.30
CA MET A 77 -19.62 2.66 -1.33
C MET A 77 -18.92 2.94 0.01
N LYS A 78 -19.43 2.30 1.06
CA LYS A 78 -19.06 2.58 2.45
C LYS A 78 -18.22 1.44 3.01
N ALA A 79 -17.27 1.80 3.88
CA ALA A 79 -16.62 0.87 4.79
C ALA A 79 -17.07 1.17 6.22
N LEU A 80 -17.32 0.13 7.01
CA LEU A 80 -17.85 0.24 8.37
C LEU A 80 -16.84 -0.33 9.36
N PHE A 81 -16.53 0.44 10.40
CA PHE A 81 -15.89 -0.05 11.60
C PHE A 81 -16.95 -0.54 12.58
N HIS A 82 -16.75 -1.70 13.20
CA HIS A 82 -17.57 -2.21 14.29
C HIS A 82 -16.66 -2.64 15.45
N PRO A 83 -16.79 -2.05 16.66
CA PRO A 83 -15.89 -2.37 17.78
C PRO A 83 -15.97 -3.84 18.18
N ASP A 84 -17.15 -4.47 18.10
CA ASP A 84 -17.30 -5.89 18.44
C ASP A 84 -16.70 -6.86 17.41
N ALA A 85 -16.26 -6.36 16.25
CA ALA A 85 -15.53 -7.12 15.24
C ALA A 85 -14.00 -6.97 15.39
N SER A 86 -13.53 -6.51 16.55
CA SER A 86 -12.10 -6.32 16.81
C SER A 86 -11.37 -7.64 17.02
N VAL A 87 -10.11 -7.68 16.59
CA VAL A 87 -9.20 -8.81 16.84
C VAL A 87 -7.94 -8.32 17.56
N LEU A 88 -7.34 -9.20 18.38
CA LEU A 88 -6.05 -8.93 18.98
C LEU A 88 -4.94 -9.28 18.00
N HIS A 89 -4.27 -8.27 17.45
CA HIS A 89 -3.15 -8.45 16.54
C HIS A 89 -1.84 -8.63 17.30
N THR A 90 -1.20 -9.80 17.16
CA THR A 90 0.11 -10.07 17.76
C THR A 90 1.24 -9.53 16.90
N VAL A 91 2.00 -8.58 17.43
CA VAL A 91 3.25 -8.11 16.83
C VAL A 91 4.42 -8.85 17.46
N THR A 92 5.04 -9.76 16.70
CA THR A 92 6.20 -10.53 17.16
C THR A 92 7.41 -9.62 17.38
N SER A 93 8.31 -9.99 18.29
CA SER A 93 9.56 -9.25 18.57
C SER A 93 10.41 -8.99 17.32
N GLY A 94 10.46 -9.91 16.36
CA GLY A 94 11.18 -9.72 15.10
C GLY A 94 10.67 -8.54 14.25
N ARG A 95 9.39 -8.17 14.40
CA ARG A 95 8.82 -6.98 13.77
C ARG A 95 9.28 -5.69 14.45
N LEU A 96 9.68 -5.74 15.72
CA LEU A 96 10.14 -4.57 16.49
C LEU A 96 11.61 -4.25 16.23
N SER A 97 12.04 -4.30 14.97
CA SER A 97 13.43 -4.08 14.56
C SER A 97 13.55 -3.06 13.43
N TRP A 98 14.69 -2.36 13.40
CA TRP A 98 15.02 -1.46 12.29
C TRP A 98 15.04 -2.17 10.93
N GLN A 99 15.53 -3.40 10.92
CA GLN A 99 15.55 -4.23 9.71
C GLN A 99 14.14 -4.54 9.21
N TYR A 100 13.21 -4.88 10.10
CA TYR A 100 11.81 -5.08 9.71
C TYR A 100 11.19 -3.80 9.16
N LEU A 101 11.37 -2.66 9.83
CA LEU A 101 10.82 -1.38 9.39
C LEU A 101 11.33 -1.01 7.99
N TYR A 102 12.61 -1.21 7.73
CA TYR A 102 13.19 -1.02 6.40
C TYR A 102 12.55 -1.97 5.38
N LYS A 103 12.51 -3.28 5.65
CA LYS A 103 11.91 -4.27 4.74
C LYS A 103 10.43 -4.01 4.46
N ARG A 104 9.66 -3.63 5.49
CA ARG A 104 8.23 -3.31 5.36
C ARG A 104 8.02 -2.06 4.50
N ALA A 105 8.87 -1.05 4.65
CA ALA A 105 8.82 0.16 3.83
C ALA A 105 9.29 -0.12 2.39
N TYR A 106 10.32 -0.96 2.21
CA TYR A 106 10.76 -1.43 0.90
C TYR A 106 9.63 -2.10 0.13
N ALA A 107 8.95 -3.06 0.76
CA ALA A 107 7.76 -3.69 0.16
C ALA A 107 6.66 -2.67 -0.18
N GLN A 108 6.48 -1.63 0.64
CA GLN A 108 5.54 -0.54 0.32
C GLN A 108 5.98 0.26 -0.91
N GLY A 109 7.27 0.56 -1.04
CA GLY A 109 7.81 1.25 -2.22
C GLY A 109 7.56 0.47 -3.52
N VAL A 110 7.69 -0.86 -3.47
CA VAL A 110 7.31 -1.74 -4.59
C VAL A 110 5.83 -1.63 -4.92
N SER A 111 4.95 -1.74 -3.91
CA SER A 111 3.49 -1.59 -4.09
C SER A 111 3.11 -0.24 -4.69
N ASP A 112 3.74 0.86 -4.27
CA ASP A 112 3.44 2.20 -4.77
C ASP A 112 3.96 2.39 -6.21
N SER A 113 5.11 1.78 -6.53
CA SER A 113 5.66 1.72 -7.89
C SER A 113 4.70 0.98 -8.83
N TYR A 114 4.17 -0.16 -8.40
CA TYR A 114 3.12 -0.91 -9.09
C TYR A 114 1.86 -0.04 -9.35
N THR A 115 1.34 0.62 -8.31
CA THR A 115 0.14 1.48 -8.40
C THR A 115 0.35 2.62 -9.39
N LEU A 116 1.50 3.29 -9.34
CA LEU A 116 1.84 4.36 -10.25
C LEU A 116 1.86 3.85 -11.69
N THR A 117 2.55 2.74 -11.96
CA THR A 117 2.66 2.16 -13.30
C THR A 117 1.29 1.84 -13.89
N ARG A 118 0.38 1.24 -13.10
CA ARG A 118 -1.00 0.98 -13.54
C ARG A 118 -1.78 2.26 -13.85
N ARG A 119 -1.63 3.29 -13.02
CA ARG A 119 -2.30 4.59 -13.21
C ARG A 119 -1.86 5.28 -14.50
N ILE A 120 -0.58 5.19 -14.86
CA ILE A 120 -0.03 5.88 -16.03
C ILE A 120 -0.12 5.05 -17.33
N GLY A 121 -0.17 3.71 -17.20
CA GLY A 121 -0.28 2.76 -18.31
C GLY A 121 0.94 2.69 -19.22
N HIS A 122 0.89 1.74 -20.17
CA HIS A 122 2.02 1.33 -21.03
C HIS A 122 2.65 2.50 -21.82
N ARG A 123 1.83 3.32 -22.49
CA ARG A 123 2.30 4.41 -23.37
C ARG A 123 3.00 5.53 -22.59
N SER A 124 2.57 5.77 -21.36
CA SER A 124 3.14 6.83 -20.53
C SER A 124 4.38 6.35 -19.77
N TYR A 125 4.43 5.07 -19.40
CA TYR A 125 5.61 4.46 -18.77
C TYR A 125 6.83 4.53 -19.70
N ARG A 126 6.71 4.04 -20.95
CA ARG A 126 7.81 4.06 -21.93
C ARG A 126 8.30 5.47 -22.30
N LYS A 127 7.40 6.47 -22.29
CA LYS A 127 7.78 7.89 -22.49
C LYS A 127 8.50 8.50 -21.27
N ARG A 128 8.36 7.91 -20.08
CA ARG A 128 8.87 8.42 -18.79
C ARG A 128 10.16 7.79 -18.30
N LEU A 129 10.75 6.85 -19.05
CA LEU A 129 12.06 6.23 -18.78
C LEU A 129 13.19 7.26 -18.48
N ARG A 130 12.95 8.56 -18.71
CA ARG A 130 13.92 9.64 -18.56
C ARG A 130 13.71 10.63 -17.40
N ASN A 131 12.59 10.66 -16.65
CA ASN A 131 12.34 11.76 -15.69
C ASN A 131 12.04 11.34 -14.25
N ARG A 132 13.10 11.37 -13.42
CA ARG A 132 13.12 11.33 -11.94
C ARG A 132 12.20 12.38 -11.24
N LEU A 133 11.66 13.35 -11.97
CA LEU A 133 10.81 14.43 -11.44
C LEU A 133 9.40 13.96 -11.00
N HIS A 134 8.85 12.92 -11.62
CA HIS A 134 7.54 12.38 -11.20
C HIS A 134 7.61 11.68 -9.84
N HIS A 135 8.77 11.10 -9.53
CA HIS A 135 9.06 10.46 -8.25
C HIS A 135 9.05 11.49 -7.11
N ALA A 136 9.72 12.64 -7.29
CA ALA A 136 9.70 13.73 -6.32
C ALA A 136 8.29 14.31 -6.09
N ALA A 137 7.47 14.45 -7.15
CA ALA A 137 6.12 15.00 -7.04
C ALA A 137 5.09 14.04 -6.41
N PHE A 138 5.19 12.73 -6.69
CA PHE A 138 4.35 11.71 -6.04
C PHE A 138 4.70 11.60 -4.55
N LEU A 139 6.00 11.50 -4.23
CA LEU A 139 6.47 11.51 -2.86
C LEU A 139 6.05 12.79 -2.15
N ALA A 140 6.24 13.97 -2.74
CA ALA A 140 5.84 15.25 -2.15
C ALA A 140 4.33 15.32 -1.83
N ARG A 141 3.46 14.75 -2.68
CA ARG A 141 2.01 14.75 -2.45
C ARG A 141 1.58 13.83 -1.30
N GLU A 142 2.16 12.64 -1.20
CA GLU A 142 1.98 11.75 -0.04
C GLU A 142 2.65 12.33 1.23
N TRP A 143 3.70 13.15 1.06
CA TRP A 143 4.50 13.75 2.13
C TRP A 143 3.93 15.02 2.76
N ILE A 144 3.26 15.89 2.01
CA ILE A 144 2.72 17.16 2.57
C ILE A 144 1.72 16.88 3.71
N GLY A 145 1.05 15.73 3.71
CA GLY A 145 0.20 15.28 4.82
C GLY A 145 0.95 14.80 6.07
N SER A 146 2.25 14.51 5.97
CA SER A 146 3.07 13.86 7.00
C SER A 146 4.18 14.74 7.58
N ALA A 147 4.58 15.81 6.88
CA ALA A 147 5.80 16.60 7.15
C ALA A 147 5.67 17.72 8.20
N ARG A 148 4.76 17.61 9.18
CA ARG A 148 4.71 18.51 10.35
C ARG A 148 5.26 17.85 11.62
N GLY A 149 6.43 17.23 11.54
CA GLY A 149 7.11 16.60 12.68
C GLY A 149 8.60 16.39 12.43
N SER A 150 9.41 16.53 13.48
CA SER A 150 10.87 16.38 13.50
C SER A 150 11.36 15.08 12.86
N GLU A 151 12.57 15.09 12.27
CA GLU A 151 13.20 13.91 11.65
C GLU A 151 13.55 12.85 12.70
N ASP A 152 12.57 12.05 13.11
CA ASP A 152 12.82 10.90 13.96
C ASP A 152 13.54 9.78 13.16
N PRO A 153 14.44 9.00 13.80
CA PRO A 153 15.16 7.90 13.14
C PRO A 153 14.27 6.87 12.44
N VAL A 154 13.06 6.58 12.97
CA VAL A 154 12.09 5.67 12.33
C VAL A 154 11.69 6.21 10.97
N SER A 155 11.32 7.49 10.91
CA SER A 155 10.92 8.17 9.68
C SER A 155 12.01 8.13 8.61
N GLY A 156 13.28 8.29 9.02
CA GLY A 156 14.43 8.15 8.13
C GLY A 156 14.59 6.75 7.53
N ILE A 157 14.44 5.69 8.35
CA ILE A 157 14.54 4.30 7.89
C ILE A 157 13.40 3.94 6.93
N LEU A 158 12.17 4.34 7.27
CA LEU A 158 11.01 4.11 6.41
C LEU A 158 11.18 4.78 5.05
N ARG A 159 11.65 6.04 5.02
CA ARG A 159 11.92 6.78 3.78
C ARG A 159 12.95 6.07 2.91
N ARG A 160 14.08 5.64 3.49
CA ARG A 160 15.15 4.94 2.74
C ARG A 160 14.66 3.60 2.19
N GLY A 161 13.94 2.82 3.00
CA GLY A 161 13.39 1.54 2.58
C GLY A 161 12.42 1.71 1.41
N HIS A 162 11.45 2.61 1.57
CA HIS A 162 10.46 2.92 0.53
C HIS A 162 11.10 3.36 -0.79
N PHE A 163 12.02 4.32 -0.75
CA PHE A 163 12.72 4.79 -1.95
C PHE A 163 13.44 3.64 -2.66
N ALA A 164 14.19 2.81 -1.91
CA ALA A 164 14.94 1.69 -2.45
C ALA A 164 14.01 0.64 -3.11
N GLY A 165 12.88 0.32 -2.48
CA GLY A 165 11.92 -0.63 -3.05
C GLY A 165 11.23 -0.12 -4.30
N PHE A 166 10.91 1.17 -4.33
CA PHE A 166 10.34 1.81 -5.51
C PHE A 166 11.30 1.79 -6.70
N GLU A 167 12.56 2.22 -6.48
CA GLU A 167 13.60 2.21 -7.51
C GLU A 167 13.87 0.79 -8.03
N PHE A 168 13.98 -0.18 -7.12
CA PHE A 168 14.13 -1.59 -7.48
C PHE A 168 13.04 -2.05 -8.43
N HIS A 169 11.77 -1.79 -8.11
CA HIS A 169 10.66 -2.24 -8.94
C HIS A 169 10.63 -1.56 -10.31
N GLN A 170 10.93 -0.26 -10.40
CA GLN A 170 11.04 0.45 -11.68
C GLN A 170 12.16 -0.13 -12.54
N ARG A 171 13.36 -0.33 -11.98
CA ARG A 171 14.49 -0.95 -12.72
C ARG A 171 14.14 -2.36 -13.19
N ALA A 172 13.50 -3.16 -12.33
CA ALA A 172 13.07 -4.51 -12.70
C ALA A 172 12.09 -4.52 -13.87
N MET A 173 11.18 -3.53 -13.96
CA MET A 173 10.27 -3.39 -15.11
C MET A 173 10.97 -2.87 -16.38
N ASP A 174 12.02 -2.07 -16.23
CA ASP A 174 12.82 -1.59 -17.36
C ASP A 174 13.68 -2.71 -17.95
N GLU A 175 14.20 -3.61 -17.11
CA GLU A 175 15.02 -4.76 -17.49
C GLU A 175 14.18 -5.94 -18.00
N ASP A 176 12.98 -6.14 -17.45
CA ASP A 176 12.09 -7.26 -17.78
C ASP A 176 10.72 -6.77 -18.28
N PRO A 177 10.50 -6.67 -19.61
CA PRO A 177 9.22 -6.28 -20.17
C PRO A 177 8.05 -7.18 -19.75
N ALA A 178 8.28 -8.46 -19.46
CA ALA A 178 7.23 -9.36 -18.99
C ALA A 178 6.75 -8.98 -17.59
N LEU A 179 7.60 -8.34 -16.77
CA LEU A 179 7.17 -7.77 -15.49
C LEU A 179 6.24 -6.58 -15.70
N LEU A 180 6.51 -5.70 -16.67
CA LEU A 180 5.61 -4.60 -17.00
C LEU A 180 4.23 -5.12 -17.46
N GLU A 181 4.22 -6.16 -18.30
CA GLU A 181 2.98 -6.83 -18.73
C GLU A 181 2.24 -7.46 -17.54
N TRP A 182 2.97 -8.10 -16.63
CA TRP A 182 2.42 -8.60 -15.37
C TRP A 182 1.76 -7.49 -14.56
N VAL A 183 2.43 -6.34 -14.38
CA VAL A 183 1.90 -5.20 -13.61
C VAL A 183 0.67 -4.59 -14.26
N LEU A 184 0.59 -4.58 -15.60
CA LEU A 184 -0.52 -3.98 -16.35
C LEU A 184 -1.67 -4.95 -16.63
N LYS A 185 -1.57 -6.19 -16.14
CA LYS A 185 -2.62 -7.20 -16.31
C LYS A 185 -3.98 -6.69 -15.82
N PRO A 186 -5.07 -6.85 -16.58
CA PRO A 186 -6.38 -6.32 -16.18
C PRO A 186 -6.93 -6.97 -14.90
N SER A 187 -6.61 -8.24 -14.66
CA SER A 187 -7.06 -9.03 -13.50
C SER A 187 -6.05 -10.11 -13.13
N TYR A 188 -6.00 -10.48 -11.85
CA TYR A 188 -5.21 -11.60 -11.31
C TYR A 188 -6.08 -12.74 -10.78
N LEU A 189 -7.40 -12.60 -10.87
CA LEU A 189 -8.29 -13.73 -10.64
C LEU A 189 -8.03 -14.81 -11.69
N PRO A 190 -7.98 -16.10 -11.28
CA PRO A 190 -7.93 -17.23 -12.21
C PRO A 190 -9.23 -17.36 -13.02
#